data_AF-A0A9D2IWH5-F1
#
_entry.id   AF-A0A9D2IWH5-F1
#
_cell.length_a   1.000
_cell.length_b   1.000
_cell.length_c   1.000
_cell.angle_alpha   90.00
_cell.angle_beta   90.00
_cell.angle_gamma   90.00
#
_symmetry.space_group_name_H-M   'P 1'
#
loop_
_entity.id
_entity.type
_entity.pdbx_description
1 polymer ?
#
loop_
_entity_poly.entity_id
_entity_poly.type
_entity_poly.pdbx_seq_one_letter_code
_entity_poly.pdbx_strand_id
1 'polypeptide(L)'
;MKEKSFEIIKQAENKLTKQFERVAHIAFVNQEKVLKAFQEVKIGEEHFYSVSGYGHDDLGREAIDNIFAKVFHAEKAIVRNHFVSGTHTLACVLFGNLRYGEELVSIAGAPYDTMEEVIGKRGNIRASLIGHGVKYKEIPLKDGMDVDLEAIDDYITKDSKVALIQRSRGYSLRKPLTVEMIAEIVKRVKAKNPDCICFVDNCYGEFVEELEPTDVGADILAGSLIKNPGGGIVETGGYIAGKEEFVDMAAMRLTAPGIGSKGGAMLNQSRLILQGIFMAPAIVAEAVKGALLAAEVLEMIGFKTSPLVDEKRTDIIQTIEFGSPEPLIEFCKTLQSYSPVDSYLTPIPDEVPGYDDKLIMAGGSFIEGSTIELSADGPLRAPYVAYMQGGLNYSHVKLAIGGFLDSYLK
;
A
#
# COMPACT_ATOMS: atom_id res chain seq x y z
N MET A 1 -30.41 1.07 7.16
CA MET A 1 -30.52 1.57 5.77
C MET A 1 -31.96 1.94 5.48
N LYS A 2 -32.22 3.23 5.24
CA LYS A 2 -33.52 3.74 4.79
C LYS A 2 -33.76 3.37 3.33
N GLU A 3 -35.02 3.41 2.89
CA GLU A 3 -35.44 3.05 1.52
C GLU A 3 -34.69 3.86 0.45
N LYS A 4 -34.63 5.19 0.58
CA LYS A 4 -33.90 6.07 -0.34
C LYS A 4 -32.41 5.70 -0.48
N SER A 5 -31.74 5.41 0.63
CA SER A 5 -30.32 5.01 0.63
C SER A 5 -30.12 3.66 -0.07
N PHE A 6 -31.03 2.72 0.16
CA PHE A 6 -31.02 1.41 -0.51
C PHE A 6 -31.23 1.55 -2.02
N GLU A 7 -32.14 2.41 -2.48
CA GLU A 7 -32.36 2.68 -3.90
C GLU A 7 -31.13 3.28 -4.59
N ILE A 8 -30.48 4.26 -3.97
CA ILE A 8 -29.25 4.88 -4.50
C ILE A 8 -28.14 3.83 -4.65
N ILE A 9 -27.91 3.02 -3.61
CA ILE A 9 -26.90 1.96 -3.65
C ILE A 9 -27.23 0.93 -4.74
N LYS A 10 -28.49 0.52 -4.86
CA LYS A 10 -28.91 -0.43 -5.91
C LYS A 10 -28.69 0.15 -7.31
N GLN A 11 -28.95 1.44 -7.52
CA GLN A 11 -28.68 2.12 -8.79
C GLN A 11 -27.18 2.16 -9.08
N ALA A 12 -26.34 2.45 -8.08
CA ALA A 12 -24.89 2.43 -8.20
C ALA A 12 -24.37 1.03 -8.59
N GLU A 13 -24.81 -0.03 -7.91
CA GLU A 13 -24.43 -1.41 -8.23
C GLU A 13 -24.79 -1.82 -9.66
N ASN A 14 -25.97 -1.42 -10.14
CA ASN A 14 -26.39 -1.69 -11.52
C ASN A 14 -25.45 -1.02 -12.53
N LYS A 15 -24.95 0.19 -12.25
CA LYS A 15 -23.99 0.88 -13.14
C LYS A 15 -22.60 0.25 -13.09
N LEU A 16 -22.20 -0.27 -11.93
CA LEU A 16 -20.86 -0.82 -11.67
C LEU A 16 -20.68 -2.29 -12.13
N THR A 17 -21.67 -2.89 -12.80
CA THR A 17 -21.63 -4.32 -13.17
C THR A 17 -20.35 -4.67 -13.96
N LYS A 18 -19.98 -3.86 -14.96
CA LYS A 18 -18.77 -4.09 -15.77
C LYS A 18 -17.47 -3.97 -14.96
N GLN A 19 -17.42 -3.01 -14.05
CA GLN A 19 -16.28 -2.81 -13.16
C GLN A 19 -16.14 -4.00 -12.20
N PHE A 20 -17.25 -4.49 -11.64
CA PHE A 20 -17.23 -5.65 -10.75
C PHE A 20 -16.81 -6.94 -11.48
N GLU A 21 -17.24 -7.13 -12.73
CA GLU A 21 -16.77 -8.22 -13.58
C GLU A 21 -15.26 -8.15 -13.81
N ARG A 22 -14.72 -6.96 -14.11
CA ARG A 22 -13.28 -6.74 -14.27
C ARG A 22 -12.51 -7.05 -12.98
N VAL A 23 -12.99 -6.56 -11.83
CA VAL A 23 -12.36 -6.83 -10.53
C VAL A 23 -12.37 -8.33 -10.23
N ALA A 24 -13.48 -9.03 -10.52
CA ALA A 24 -13.57 -10.48 -10.35
C ALA A 24 -12.58 -11.24 -11.24
N HIS A 25 -12.38 -10.78 -12.48
CA HIS A 25 -11.38 -11.36 -13.38
C HIS A 25 -9.95 -11.20 -12.84
N ILE A 26 -9.57 -10.00 -12.41
CA ILE A 26 -8.25 -9.72 -11.83
C ILE A 26 -8.03 -10.58 -10.58
N ALA A 27 -9.05 -10.69 -9.71
CA ALA A 27 -8.99 -11.53 -8.52
C ALA A 27 -8.75 -13.00 -8.86
N PHE A 28 -9.40 -13.52 -9.91
CA PHE A 28 -9.21 -14.88 -10.40
C PHE A 28 -7.78 -15.13 -10.89
N VAL A 29 -7.25 -14.23 -11.73
CA VAL A 29 -5.87 -14.32 -12.25
C VAL A 29 -4.85 -14.27 -11.10
N ASN A 30 -5.04 -13.35 -10.15
CA ASN A 30 -4.15 -13.24 -9.00
C ASN A 30 -4.27 -14.45 -8.04
N GLN A 31 -5.46 -15.03 -7.88
CA GLN A 31 -5.63 -16.24 -7.09
C GLN A 31 -4.93 -17.45 -7.73
N GLU A 32 -5.00 -17.58 -9.06
CA GLU A 32 -4.27 -18.62 -9.79
C GLU A 32 -2.75 -18.48 -9.60
N LYS A 33 -2.23 -17.25 -9.74
CA LYS A 33 -0.81 -16.91 -9.50
C LYS A 33 -0.36 -17.33 -8.10
N VAL A 34 -1.12 -16.98 -7.05
CA VAL A 34 -0.81 -17.35 -5.67
C VAL A 34 -0.93 -18.86 -5.44
N LEU A 35 -2.00 -19.50 -5.92
CA LEU A 35 -2.20 -20.95 -5.79
C LEU A 35 -1.03 -21.73 -6.41
N LYS A 36 -0.59 -21.33 -7.61
CA LYS A 36 0.55 -21.93 -8.30
C LYS A 36 1.83 -21.79 -7.48
N ALA A 37 2.10 -20.63 -6.88
CA ALA A 37 3.26 -20.44 -6.02
C ALA A 37 3.24 -21.40 -4.82
N PHE A 38 2.09 -21.60 -4.17
CA PHE A 38 1.93 -22.56 -3.06
C PHE A 38 2.20 -24.00 -3.50
N GLN A 39 1.68 -24.40 -4.67
CA GLN A 39 1.87 -25.74 -5.23
C GLN A 39 3.33 -26.01 -5.59
N GLU A 40 4.03 -25.02 -6.17
CA GLU A 40 5.45 -25.14 -6.53
C GLU A 40 6.36 -25.22 -5.30
N VAL A 41 6.05 -24.46 -4.24
CA VAL A 41 6.79 -24.49 -2.97
C VAL A 41 6.41 -25.71 -2.12
N LYS A 42 5.31 -26.40 -2.47
CA LYS A 42 4.81 -27.62 -1.80
C LYS A 42 4.52 -27.40 -0.32
N ILE A 43 3.70 -26.38 -0.03
CA ILE A 43 3.28 -26.09 1.34
C ILE A 43 2.54 -27.29 1.95
N GLY A 44 3.14 -27.88 2.99
CA GLY A 44 2.54 -28.81 3.94
C GLY A 44 2.44 -28.24 5.36
N GLU A 45 1.82 -28.99 6.26
CA GLU A 45 1.60 -28.61 7.67
C GLU A 45 2.90 -28.31 8.43
N GLU A 46 4.01 -28.90 8.00
CA GLU A 46 5.35 -28.70 8.56
C GLU A 46 5.85 -27.25 8.47
N HIS A 47 5.34 -26.47 7.51
CA HIS A 47 5.66 -25.05 7.36
C HIS A 47 4.95 -24.16 8.39
N PHE A 48 4.01 -24.71 9.17
CA PHE A 48 3.27 -23.97 10.19
C PHE A 48 3.90 -24.09 11.58
N TYR A 49 4.91 -24.93 11.75
CA TYR A 49 5.57 -25.09 13.03
C TYR A 49 6.34 -23.84 13.45
N SER A 50 6.28 -23.53 14.75
CA SER A 50 6.98 -22.39 15.32
C SER A 50 8.43 -22.74 15.61
N VAL A 51 9.33 -21.85 15.20
CA VAL A 51 10.75 -21.86 15.58
C VAL A 51 11.03 -20.70 16.54
N SER A 52 11.92 -20.90 17.52
CA SER A 52 12.32 -19.89 18.50
C SER A 52 13.84 -19.63 18.48
N GLY A 53 14.33 -18.70 19.31
CA GLY A 53 15.75 -18.37 19.39
C GLY A 53 16.25 -17.65 18.12
N TYR A 54 17.38 -18.09 17.57
CA TYR A 54 17.97 -17.48 16.37
C TYR A 54 17.13 -17.66 15.10
N GLY A 55 16.25 -18.66 15.06
CA GLY A 55 15.42 -18.96 13.88
C GLY A 55 16.22 -19.53 12.71
N HIS A 56 17.26 -20.32 12.96
CA HIS A 56 17.97 -21.02 11.87
C HIS A 56 17.13 -22.19 11.34
N ASP A 57 17.29 -22.50 10.05
CA ASP A 57 16.64 -23.61 9.35
C ASP A 57 15.10 -23.63 9.52
N ASP A 58 14.49 -22.45 9.58
CA ASP A 58 13.04 -22.26 9.66
C ASP A 58 12.39 -22.48 8.29
N LEU A 59 11.88 -23.70 8.07
CA LEU A 59 11.21 -24.11 6.84
C LEU A 59 10.02 -23.21 6.49
N GLY A 60 9.23 -22.80 7.49
CA GLY A 60 8.07 -21.94 7.28
C GLY A 60 8.48 -20.57 6.73
N ARG A 61 9.52 -19.99 7.33
CA ARG A 61 10.10 -18.72 6.88
C ARG A 61 10.63 -18.78 5.45
N GLU A 62 11.40 -19.83 5.13
CA GLU A 62 11.96 -20.02 3.78
C GLU A 62 10.84 -20.21 2.74
N ALA A 63 9.80 -20.97 3.09
CA ALA A 63 8.66 -21.18 2.21
C ALA A 63 7.88 -19.89 1.94
N ILE A 64 7.70 -19.03 2.95
CA ILE A 64 7.07 -17.70 2.78
C ILE A 64 7.89 -16.84 1.82
N ASP A 65 9.22 -16.76 2.01
CA ASP A 65 10.10 -16.00 1.13
C ASP A 65 10.00 -16.49 -0.31
N ASN A 66 10.01 -17.80 -0.51
CA ASN A 66 9.88 -18.42 -1.83
C ASN A 66 8.51 -18.15 -2.49
N ILE A 67 7.42 -18.16 -1.70
CA ILE A 67 6.08 -17.83 -2.21
C ILE A 67 6.03 -16.38 -2.65
N PHE A 68 6.50 -15.44 -1.83
CA PHE A 68 6.48 -14.02 -2.19
C PHE A 68 7.36 -13.75 -3.42
N ALA A 69 8.55 -14.34 -3.49
CA ALA A 69 9.41 -14.23 -4.67
C ALA A 69 8.69 -14.72 -5.94
N LYS A 70 7.99 -15.86 -5.87
CA LYS A 70 7.21 -16.38 -7.01
C LYS A 70 6.02 -15.48 -7.37
N VAL A 71 5.24 -15.05 -6.39
CA VAL A 71 4.03 -14.22 -6.61
C VAL A 71 4.37 -12.88 -7.23
N PHE A 72 5.47 -12.27 -6.83
CA PHE A 72 5.97 -11.01 -7.37
C PHE A 72 7.00 -11.21 -8.49
N HIS A 73 7.15 -12.42 -9.04
CA HIS A 73 8.12 -12.75 -10.10
C HIS A 73 9.53 -12.15 -9.88
N ALA A 74 9.99 -12.23 -8.65
CA ALA A 74 11.28 -11.74 -8.18
C ALA A 74 12.30 -12.88 -8.04
N GLU A 75 13.58 -12.53 -8.06
CA GLU A 75 14.66 -13.49 -7.80
C GLU A 75 14.67 -13.93 -6.33
N LYS A 76 14.35 -13.01 -5.41
CA LYS A 76 14.34 -13.24 -3.97
C LYS A 76 13.29 -12.39 -3.29
N ALA A 77 12.85 -12.84 -2.11
CA ALA A 77 12.05 -12.02 -1.21
C ALA A 77 12.49 -12.24 0.25
N ILE A 78 12.14 -11.27 1.10
CA ILE A 78 12.23 -11.36 2.55
C ILE A 78 10.92 -10.86 3.16
N VAL A 79 10.25 -11.73 3.91
CA VAL A 79 8.96 -11.46 4.55
C VAL A 79 9.06 -11.76 6.03
N ARG A 80 8.91 -10.73 6.88
CA ARG A 80 9.17 -10.88 8.32
C ARG A 80 8.14 -10.12 9.15
N ASN A 81 7.71 -10.74 10.25
CA ASN A 81 7.00 -10.10 11.36
C ASN A 81 7.88 -9.08 12.12
N HIS A 82 9.19 -9.04 11.85
CA HIS A 82 10.13 -8.13 12.50
C HIS A 82 10.05 -6.71 11.94
N PHE A 83 9.45 -6.53 10.76
CA PHE A 83 9.17 -5.20 10.23
C PHE A 83 8.01 -4.57 11.00
N VAL A 84 8.28 -3.58 11.85
CA VAL A 84 7.23 -2.89 12.62
C VAL A 84 6.17 -2.16 11.78
N SER A 85 6.48 -1.78 10.53
CA SER A 85 5.55 -1.08 9.63
C SER A 85 6.05 -1.12 8.18
N GLY A 86 5.19 -0.71 7.24
CA GLY A 86 5.61 -0.48 5.84
C GLY A 86 6.75 0.54 5.72
N THR A 87 6.68 1.66 6.46
CA THR A 87 7.76 2.67 6.48
C THR A 87 9.10 2.07 6.93
N HIS A 88 9.10 1.19 7.94
CA HIS A 88 10.33 0.49 8.34
C HIS A 88 10.85 -0.42 7.22
N THR A 89 9.97 -1.14 6.53
CA THR A 89 10.34 -1.99 5.39
C THR A 89 10.97 -1.17 4.25
N LEU A 90 10.37 -0.04 3.87
CA LEU A 90 10.92 0.87 2.85
C LEU A 90 12.27 1.45 3.29
N ALA A 91 12.39 1.84 4.56
CA ALA A 91 13.64 2.34 5.13
C ALA A 91 14.75 1.27 5.07
N CYS A 92 14.45 -0.01 5.33
CA CYS A 92 15.41 -1.09 5.17
C CYS A 92 15.92 -1.21 3.73
N VAL A 93 15.05 -1.06 2.72
CA VAL A 93 15.47 -1.03 1.31
C VAL A 93 16.42 0.13 1.06
N LEU A 94 16.05 1.35 1.46
CA LEU A 94 16.85 2.54 1.20
C LEU A 94 18.20 2.52 1.93
N PHE A 95 18.21 2.30 3.24
CA PHE A 95 19.47 2.23 4.01
C PHE A 95 20.31 1.01 3.64
N GLY A 96 19.69 -0.09 3.19
CA GLY A 96 20.40 -1.27 2.69
C GLY A 96 21.16 -0.97 1.40
N ASN A 97 20.55 -0.21 0.49
CA ASN A 97 21.02 -0.03 -0.89
C ASN A 97 21.66 1.33 -1.20
N LEU A 98 21.61 2.30 -0.28
CA LEU A 98 22.29 3.60 -0.40
C LEU A 98 23.47 3.72 0.56
N ARG A 99 24.48 4.47 0.13
CA ARG A 99 25.71 4.78 0.88
C ARG A 99 25.98 6.28 0.86
N TYR A 100 26.93 6.70 1.69
CA TYR A 100 27.41 8.07 1.73
C TYR A 100 27.80 8.57 0.32
N GLY A 101 27.28 9.74 -0.06
CA GLY A 101 27.58 10.39 -1.34
C GLY A 101 26.74 9.91 -2.52
N GLU A 102 26.05 8.77 -2.41
CA GLU A 102 25.11 8.27 -3.41
C GLU A 102 23.80 9.07 -3.39
N GLU A 103 23.09 9.03 -4.51
CA GLU A 103 21.92 9.88 -4.74
C GLU A 103 20.62 9.07 -4.85
N LEU A 104 19.62 9.48 -4.08
CA LEU A 104 18.23 9.07 -4.15
C LEU A 104 17.41 10.11 -4.93
N VAL A 105 16.63 9.65 -5.91
CA VAL A 105 15.73 10.50 -6.71
C VAL A 105 14.30 10.00 -6.54
N SER A 106 13.42 10.83 -5.97
CA SER A 106 11.97 10.55 -5.94
C SER A 106 11.34 10.95 -7.27
N ILE A 107 10.73 9.99 -7.96
CA ILE A 107 10.24 10.18 -9.34
C ILE A 107 8.87 10.85 -9.39
N ALA A 108 8.03 10.61 -8.39
CA ALA A 108 6.62 11.01 -8.40
C ALA A 108 6.32 12.10 -7.36
N GLY A 109 7.13 13.16 -7.36
CA GLY A 109 7.06 14.23 -6.36
C GLY A 109 7.67 13.86 -5.02
N ALA A 110 7.37 14.66 -4.00
CA ALA A 110 7.71 14.32 -2.63
C ALA A 110 6.98 13.03 -2.20
N PRO A 111 7.67 12.09 -1.53
CA PRO A 111 7.04 10.90 -0.98
C PRO A 111 6.15 11.25 0.22
N TYR A 112 5.35 10.28 0.66
CA TYR A 112 4.44 10.48 1.78
C TYR A 112 5.17 10.84 3.09
N ASP A 113 4.39 11.43 3.99
CA ASP A 113 4.83 12.15 5.16
C ASP A 113 5.94 11.49 6.00
N THR A 114 5.78 10.23 6.40
CA THR A 114 6.80 9.56 7.23
C THR A 114 8.07 9.18 6.45
N MET A 115 7.99 9.06 5.12
CA MET A 115 9.18 8.86 4.29
C MET A 115 10.02 10.13 4.16
N GLU A 116 9.41 11.32 4.26
CA GLU A 116 10.18 12.56 4.33
C GLU A 116 11.10 12.62 5.56
N GLU A 117 10.70 12.02 6.69
CA GLU A 117 11.57 11.87 7.87
C GLU A 117 12.68 10.85 7.65
N VAL A 118 12.38 9.70 7.03
CA VAL A 118 13.39 8.68 6.65
C VAL A 118 14.46 9.30 5.74
N ILE A 119 14.04 10.14 4.79
CA ILE A 119 14.93 10.85 3.88
C ILE A 119 15.71 11.96 4.59
N GLY A 120 15.05 12.71 5.47
CA GLY A 120 15.65 13.81 6.24
C GLY A 120 15.22 15.20 5.79
N LYS A 121 14.07 15.33 5.12
CA LYS A 121 13.47 16.63 4.79
C LYS A 121 12.85 17.30 6.02
N ARG A 122 12.48 16.51 7.04
CA ARG A 122 11.99 16.96 8.35
C ARG A 122 12.33 15.96 9.44
N GLY A 123 11.95 16.28 10.68
CA GLY A 123 12.22 15.43 11.84
C GLY A 123 13.71 15.36 12.19
N ASN A 124 14.17 14.17 12.58
CA ASN A 124 15.55 13.99 13.05
C ASN A 124 16.53 13.72 11.90
N ILE A 125 17.09 14.79 11.35
CA ILE A 125 18.06 14.72 10.24
C ILE A 125 19.22 13.76 10.56
N ARG A 126 19.73 13.70 11.81
CA ARG A 126 20.87 12.83 12.16
C ARG A 126 20.57 11.34 11.96
N ALA A 127 19.32 10.93 12.13
CA ALA A 127 18.89 9.53 11.95
C ALA A 127 18.50 9.19 10.50
N SER A 128 18.36 10.20 9.62
CA SER A 128 17.86 10.09 8.25
C SER A 128 18.94 9.72 7.22
N LEU A 129 18.53 9.43 5.97
CA LEU A 129 19.45 9.20 4.85
C LEU A 129 20.36 10.41 4.59
N ILE A 130 19.83 11.63 4.56
CA ILE A 130 20.62 12.87 4.41
C ILE A 130 21.64 13.01 5.55
N GLY A 131 21.25 12.67 6.78
CA GLY A 131 22.17 12.64 7.93
C GLY A 131 23.31 11.64 7.79
N HIS A 132 23.11 10.56 7.03
CA HIS A 132 24.14 9.58 6.67
C HIS A 132 24.89 9.95 5.38
N GLY A 133 24.66 11.15 4.83
CA GLY A 133 25.36 11.71 3.68
C GLY A 133 24.82 11.27 2.32
N VAL A 134 23.62 10.69 2.27
CA VAL A 134 22.91 10.43 1.01
C VAL A 134 22.41 11.75 0.43
N LYS A 135 22.59 11.95 -0.88
CA LYS A 135 22.03 13.08 -1.61
C LYS A 135 20.59 12.77 -1.99
N TYR A 136 19.73 13.78 -1.97
CA TYR A 136 18.31 13.61 -2.31
C TYR A 136 17.86 14.65 -3.34
N LYS A 137 17.07 14.20 -4.31
CA LYS A 137 16.33 15.03 -5.26
C LYS A 137 14.93 14.48 -5.41
N GLU A 138 14.00 15.33 -5.82
CA GLU A 138 12.64 14.92 -6.22
C GLU A 138 12.24 15.65 -7.49
N ILE A 139 11.58 14.93 -8.39
CA ILE A 139 11.02 15.49 -9.62
C ILE A 139 9.68 16.12 -9.28
N PRO A 140 9.49 17.43 -9.50
CA PRO A 140 8.20 18.08 -9.30
C PRO A 140 7.12 17.42 -10.15
N LEU A 141 5.91 17.30 -9.61
CA LEU A 141 4.77 16.81 -10.38
C LEU A 141 4.37 17.85 -11.43
N LYS A 142 4.01 17.37 -12.62
CA LYS A 142 3.41 18.18 -13.67
C LYS A 142 2.03 18.64 -13.21
N ASP A 143 1.83 19.96 -13.18
CA ASP A 143 0.61 20.62 -12.69
C ASP A 143 0.18 20.18 -11.28
N GLY A 144 1.10 19.64 -10.49
CA GLY A 144 0.82 19.09 -9.16
C GLY A 144 0.07 17.75 -9.12
N MET A 145 -0.23 17.14 -10.28
CA MET A 145 -1.11 15.96 -10.35
C MET A 145 -0.50 14.73 -11.04
N ASP A 146 0.36 14.94 -12.04
CA ASP A 146 0.89 13.86 -12.87
C ASP A 146 2.41 13.77 -12.76
N VAL A 147 2.97 12.58 -13.04
CA VAL A 147 4.42 12.41 -13.11
C VAL A 147 4.95 13.12 -14.35
N ASP A 148 6.02 13.89 -14.18
CA ASP A 148 6.73 14.51 -15.30
C ASP A 148 7.76 13.52 -15.86
N LEU A 149 7.34 12.72 -16.85
CA LEU A 149 8.21 11.77 -17.52
C LEU A 149 9.37 12.46 -18.24
N GLU A 150 9.19 13.68 -18.76
CA GLU A 150 10.24 14.39 -19.48
C GLU A 150 11.34 14.85 -18.53
N ALA A 151 10.96 15.34 -17.35
CA ALA A 151 11.92 15.76 -16.32
C ALA A 151 12.79 14.60 -15.79
N ILE A 152 12.38 13.33 -15.92
CA ILE A 152 13.23 12.16 -15.57
C ILE A 152 14.58 12.24 -16.29
N ASP A 153 14.59 12.73 -17.53
CA ASP A 153 15.79 12.79 -18.37
C ASP A 153 16.86 13.75 -17.83
N ASP A 154 16.44 14.76 -17.06
CA ASP A 154 17.29 15.79 -16.47
C ASP A 154 17.70 15.45 -15.02
N TYR A 155 16.88 14.69 -14.32
CA TYR A 155 17.09 14.35 -12.91
C TYR A 155 17.87 13.05 -12.71
N ILE A 156 17.67 12.07 -13.59
CA ILE A 156 18.44 10.82 -13.57
C ILE A 156 19.75 11.03 -14.29
N THR A 157 20.84 10.89 -13.53
CA THR A 157 22.20 10.96 -14.04
C THR A 157 22.92 9.65 -13.78
N LYS A 158 24.15 9.53 -14.30
CA LYS A 158 25.05 8.41 -13.97
C LYS A 158 25.36 8.27 -12.47
N ASP A 159 25.19 9.34 -11.69
CA ASP A 159 25.45 9.35 -10.25
C ASP A 159 24.20 8.98 -9.42
N SER A 160 23.03 8.89 -10.06
CA SER A 160 21.76 8.53 -9.41
C SER A 160 21.75 7.03 -9.09
N LYS A 161 21.66 6.68 -7.80
CA LYS A 161 21.77 5.29 -7.33
C LYS A 161 20.41 4.61 -7.20
N VAL A 162 19.42 5.29 -6.63
CA VAL A 162 18.06 4.76 -6.45
C VAL A 162 17.05 5.75 -7.00
N ALA A 163 16.17 5.28 -7.87
CA ALA A 163 14.94 5.94 -8.28
C ALA A 163 13.78 5.39 -7.43
N LEU A 164 13.25 6.20 -6.52
CA LEU A 164 12.10 5.86 -5.69
C LEU A 164 10.80 6.19 -6.44
N ILE A 165 9.95 5.19 -6.61
CA ILE A 165 8.68 5.26 -7.32
C ILE A 165 7.59 4.89 -6.33
N GLN A 166 6.79 5.87 -5.88
CA GLN A 166 5.68 5.60 -4.97
C GLN A 166 4.43 5.30 -5.79
N ARG A 167 3.93 4.06 -5.75
CA ARG A 167 2.76 3.64 -6.54
C ARG A 167 1.50 4.37 -6.07
N SER A 168 1.11 4.17 -4.82
CA SER A 168 -0.05 4.84 -4.22
C SER A 168 0.22 6.32 -3.93
N ARG A 169 -0.83 7.12 -3.85
CA ARG A 169 -0.73 8.59 -3.72
C ARG A 169 -0.46 9.09 -2.29
N GLY A 170 -0.59 8.26 -1.26
CA GLY A 170 -0.55 8.72 0.13
C GLY A 170 -1.60 9.82 0.36
N TYR A 171 -1.24 10.92 1.03
CA TYR A 171 -2.09 12.12 1.21
C TYR A 171 -1.93 13.17 0.09
N SER A 172 -1.29 12.82 -1.02
CA SER A 172 -1.20 13.69 -2.18
C SER A 172 -2.46 13.59 -3.03
N LEU A 173 -2.85 14.70 -3.66
CA LEU A 173 -3.94 14.77 -4.63
C LEU A 173 -3.52 14.26 -6.02
N ARG A 174 -2.26 13.83 -6.19
CA ARG A 174 -1.78 13.25 -7.45
C ARG A 174 -2.49 11.94 -7.79
N LYS A 175 -2.44 11.57 -9.07
CA LYS A 175 -2.91 10.25 -9.49
C LYS A 175 -1.98 9.14 -8.99
N PRO A 176 -2.53 7.98 -8.59
CA PRO A 176 -1.74 6.80 -8.28
C PRO A 176 -1.19 6.25 -9.60
N LEU A 177 -0.03 5.60 -9.54
CA LEU A 177 0.67 5.15 -10.74
C LEU A 177 0.21 3.74 -11.09
N THR A 178 -0.36 3.58 -12.29
CA THR A 178 -0.64 2.26 -12.85
C THR A 178 0.65 1.49 -13.09
N VAL A 179 0.58 0.17 -13.13
CA VAL A 179 1.75 -0.66 -13.49
C VAL A 179 2.26 -0.30 -14.89
N GLU A 180 1.37 0.09 -15.80
CA GLU A 180 1.72 0.64 -17.12
C GLU A 180 2.55 1.94 -17.03
N MET A 181 2.17 2.88 -16.15
CA MET A 181 2.94 4.09 -15.91
C MET A 181 4.29 3.79 -15.26
N ILE A 182 4.33 2.84 -14.32
CA ILE A 182 5.58 2.39 -13.69
C ILE A 182 6.52 1.78 -14.75
N ALA A 183 5.99 1.00 -15.71
CA ALA A 183 6.78 0.45 -16.81
C ALA A 183 7.48 1.55 -17.64
N GLU A 184 6.76 2.62 -17.97
CA GLU A 184 7.32 3.74 -18.73
C GLU A 184 8.36 4.51 -17.91
N ILE A 185 8.11 4.72 -16.61
CA ILE A 185 9.09 5.31 -15.68
C ILE A 185 10.37 4.47 -15.65
N VAL A 186 10.26 3.18 -15.38
CA VAL A 186 11.41 2.25 -15.29
C VAL A 186 12.20 2.26 -16.59
N LYS A 187 11.52 2.13 -17.73
CA LYS A 187 12.15 2.16 -19.05
C LYS A 187 12.96 3.44 -19.26
N ARG A 188 12.42 4.60 -18.87
CA ARG A 188 13.08 5.89 -19.05
C ARG A 188 14.26 6.08 -18.09
N VAL A 189 14.11 5.70 -16.83
CA VAL A 189 15.20 5.66 -15.83
C VAL A 189 16.35 4.78 -16.35
N LYS A 190 16.05 3.55 -16.78
CA LYS A 190 17.05 2.59 -17.27
C LYS A 190 17.71 3.02 -18.58
N ALA A 191 17.00 3.74 -19.45
CA ALA A 191 17.59 4.31 -20.66
C ALA A 191 18.63 5.40 -20.35
N LYS A 192 18.47 6.15 -19.25
CA LYS A 192 19.44 7.17 -18.81
C LYS A 192 20.56 6.61 -17.97
N ASN A 193 20.23 5.70 -17.05
CA ASN A 193 21.18 5.03 -16.19
C ASN A 193 20.73 3.57 -15.95
N PRO A 194 21.31 2.58 -16.66
CA PRO A 194 20.93 1.18 -16.52
C PRO A 194 21.24 0.61 -15.12
N ASP A 195 22.21 1.20 -14.42
CA ASP A 195 22.65 0.79 -13.09
C ASP A 195 21.82 1.43 -11.95
N CYS A 196 20.94 2.38 -12.27
CA CYS A 196 20.06 3.02 -11.29
C CYS A 196 18.98 2.04 -10.81
N ILE A 197 18.87 1.82 -9.50
CA ILE A 197 17.92 0.88 -8.91
C ILE A 197 16.52 1.50 -8.96
N CYS A 198 15.60 0.88 -9.69
CA CYS A 198 14.19 1.25 -9.70
C CYS A 198 13.48 0.59 -8.51
N PHE A 199 13.33 1.33 -7.42
CA PHE A 199 12.66 0.87 -6.21
C PHE A 199 11.21 1.38 -6.16
N VAL A 200 10.27 0.44 -6.05
CA VAL A 200 8.83 0.76 -5.97
C VAL A 200 8.30 0.55 -4.55
N ASP A 201 7.79 1.62 -3.93
CA ASP A 201 6.89 1.48 -2.78
C ASP A 201 5.54 1.00 -3.33
N ASN A 202 5.23 -0.28 -3.08
CA ASN A 202 4.09 -0.97 -3.67
C ASN A 202 2.86 -1.00 -2.75
N CYS A 203 2.92 -0.33 -1.59
CA CYS A 203 1.83 -0.30 -0.64
C CYS A 203 0.49 0.04 -1.31
N TYR A 204 -0.55 -0.72 -0.95
CA TYR A 204 -1.93 -0.61 -1.43
C TYR A 204 -2.18 -1.12 -2.86
N GLY A 205 -1.12 -1.36 -3.65
CA GLY A 205 -1.24 -1.77 -5.04
C GLY A 205 -1.25 -3.27 -5.25
N GLU A 206 -0.86 -4.05 -4.25
CA GLU A 206 -0.74 -5.50 -4.37
C GLU A 206 -2.10 -6.11 -4.75
N PHE A 207 -2.09 -6.92 -5.82
CA PHE A 207 -3.24 -7.65 -6.39
C PHE A 207 -4.37 -6.78 -6.97
N VAL A 208 -4.19 -5.46 -7.08
CA VAL A 208 -5.19 -4.57 -7.70
C VAL A 208 -5.14 -4.64 -9.23
N GLU A 209 -3.96 -4.93 -9.78
CA GLU A 209 -3.75 -5.25 -11.20
C GLU A 209 -3.29 -6.71 -11.35
N GLU A 210 -3.29 -7.24 -12.57
CA GLU A 210 -2.80 -8.61 -12.85
C GLU A 210 -1.29 -8.72 -12.69
N LEU A 211 -0.59 -7.64 -13.07
CA LEU A 211 0.86 -7.49 -12.99
C LEU A 211 1.24 -6.67 -11.77
N GLU A 212 2.47 -6.86 -11.31
CA GLU A 212 3.12 -6.09 -10.25
C GLU A 212 4.34 -5.34 -10.82
N PRO A 213 4.90 -4.34 -10.12
CA PRO A 213 5.99 -3.53 -10.67
C PRO A 213 7.24 -4.29 -11.13
N THR A 214 7.54 -5.42 -10.49
CA THR A 214 8.64 -6.32 -10.87
C THR A 214 8.43 -6.97 -12.23
N ASP A 215 7.18 -7.20 -12.66
CA ASP A 215 6.84 -7.71 -14.00
C ASP A 215 7.23 -6.75 -15.12
N VAL A 216 7.35 -5.45 -14.79
CA VAL A 216 7.63 -4.37 -15.74
C VAL A 216 9.00 -3.73 -15.51
N GLY A 217 9.90 -4.44 -14.82
CA GLY A 217 11.31 -4.10 -14.73
C GLY A 217 11.74 -3.34 -13.48
N ALA A 218 10.87 -3.15 -12.48
CA ALA A 218 11.32 -2.66 -11.18
C ALA A 218 12.33 -3.64 -10.57
N ASP A 219 13.43 -3.13 -10.03
CA ASP A 219 14.51 -3.96 -9.49
C ASP A 219 14.16 -4.52 -8.11
N ILE A 220 13.37 -3.76 -7.34
CA ILE A 220 12.95 -4.11 -5.99
C ILE A 220 11.65 -3.40 -5.65
N LEU A 221 10.77 -4.07 -4.92
CA LEU A 221 9.56 -3.51 -4.36
C LEU A 221 9.39 -3.92 -2.90
N ALA A 222 8.61 -3.15 -2.16
CA ALA A 222 8.34 -3.43 -0.76
C ALA A 222 6.98 -2.89 -0.33
N GLY A 223 6.45 -3.46 0.76
CA GLY A 223 5.19 -3.05 1.35
C GLY A 223 4.94 -3.67 2.72
N SER A 224 3.73 -3.48 3.22
CA SER A 224 3.32 -3.89 4.58
C SER A 224 2.38 -5.09 4.57
N LEU A 225 2.50 -5.97 5.56
CA LEU A 225 1.60 -7.11 5.72
C LEU A 225 0.27 -6.76 6.40
N ILE A 226 0.15 -5.63 7.12
CA ILE A 226 -1.16 -5.16 7.62
C ILE A 226 -1.98 -4.41 6.54
N LYS A 227 -1.58 -4.59 5.28
CA LYS A 227 -2.26 -4.09 4.07
C LYS A 227 -2.68 -5.28 3.21
N ASN A 228 -2.81 -5.05 1.90
CA ASN A 228 -3.25 -6.00 0.90
C ASN A 228 -2.66 -7.42 1.06
N PRO A 229 -1.34 -7.63 1.10
CA PRO A 229 -0.77 -8.98 1.04
C PRO A 229 -0.97 -9.81 2.33
N GLY A 230 -1.38 -9.20 3.45
CA GLY A 230 -1.73 -9.97 4.64
C GLY A 230 -3.20 -10.34 4.73
N GLY A 231 -4.04 -9.89 3.79
CA GLY A 231 -5.44 -10.33 3.69
C GLY A 231 -6.24 -10.15 4.99
N GLY A 232 -5.96 -9.11 5.78
CA GLY A 232 -6.64 -8.85 7.06
C GLY A 232 -6.44 -9.93 8.13
N ILE A 233 -5.45 -10.82 7.95
CA ILE A 233 -5.15 -11.94 8.85
C ILE A 233 -3.81 -11.73 9.56
N VAL A 234 -2.85 -11.10 8.88
CA VAL A 234 -1.49 -10.95 9.39
C VAL A 234 -1.41 -9.78 10.38
N GLU A 235 -0.93 -10.07 11.58
CA GLU A 235 -0.95 -9.14 12.72
C GLU A 235 0.08 -8.00 12.61
N THR A 236 1.19 -8.23 11.89
CA THR A 236 2.28 -7.24 11.71
C THR A 236 3.23 -7.68 10.61
N GLY A 237 4.19 -6.82 10.25
CA GLY A 237 5.27 -7.17 9.34
C GLY A 237 5.24 -6.43 8.02
N GLY A 238 6.16 -6.85 7.16
CA GLY A 238 6.38 -6.30 5.84
C GLY A 238 7.10 -7.30 4.95
N TYR A 239 7.15 -6.95 3.67
CA TYR A 239 7.80 -7.76 2.65
C TYR A 239 8.65 -6.89 1.73
N ILE A 240 9.73 -7.48 1.23
CA ILE A 240 10.58 -6.93 0.18
C ILE A 240 10.77 -8.04 -0.85
N ALA A 241 10.58 -7.75 -2.13
CA ALA A 241 10.80 -8.70 -3.21
C ALA A 241 11.51 -8.00 -4.38
N GLY A 242 12.47 -8.66 -5.01
CA GLY A 242 13.21 -8.08 -6.14
C GLY A 242 14.42 -8.91 -6.53
N LYS A 243 15.42 -8.24 -7.11
CA LYS A 243 16.73 -8.82 -7.39
C LYS A 243 17.44 -9.23 -6.10
N GLU A 244 18.13 -10.37 -6.14
CA GLU A 244 18.73 -10.99 -4.96
C GLU A 244 19.69 -10.05 -4.23
N GLU A 245 20.57 -9.35 -4.97
CA GLU A 245 21.57 -8.46 -4.39
C GLU A 245 20.95 -7.32 -3.55
N PHE A 246 19.83 -6.76 -3.98
CA PHE A 246 19.19 -5.62 -3.30
C PHE A 246 18.34 -6.08 -2.11
N VAL A 247 17.73 -7.26 -2.22
CA VAL A 247 16.99 -7.90 -1.14
C VAL A 247 17.95 -8.28 0.00
N ASP A 248 19.12 -8.82 -0.31
CA ASP A 248 20.12 -9.20 0.70
C ASP A 248 20.66 -7.99 1.46
N MET A 249 20.89 -6.88 0.76
CA MET A 249 21.31 -5.62 1.38
C MET A 249 20.25 -5.07 2.33
N ALA A 250 18.98 -5.14 1.96
CA ALA A 250 17.87 -4.75 2.83
C ALA A 250 17.72 -5.69 4.03
N ALA A 251 17.92 -7.00 3.83
CA ALA A 251 17.88 -8.00 4.90
C ALA A 251 18.99 -7.77 5.94
N MET A 252 20.21 -7.45 5.50
CA MET A 252 21.31 -7.09 6.41
C MET A 252 21.06 -5.79 7.17
N ARG A 253 20.27 -4.87 6.59
CA ARG A 253 19.84 -3.65 7.28
C ARG A 253 18.79 -3.95 8.35
N LEU A 254 17.86 -4.88 8.10
CA LEU A 254 16.90 -5.34 9.10
C LEU A 254 17.60 -6.04 10.27
N THR A 255 18.63 -6.85 9.98
CA THR A 255 19.35 -7.64 10.99
C THR A 255 20.75 -7.09 11.26
N ALA A 256 21.78 -7.70 10.67
CA ALA A 256 23.16 -7.24 10.71
C ALA A 256 23.96 -7.85 9.54
N PRO A 257 25.08 -7.23 9.13
CA PRO A 257 26.05 -7.86 8.23
C PRO A 257 26.50 -9.23 8.74
N GLY A 258 26.51 -10.22 7.85
CA GLY A 258 26.83 -11.62 8.18
C GLY A 258 25.63 -12.46 8.67
N ILE A 259 24.56 -11.83 9.17
CA ILE A 259 23.30 -12.51 9.54
C ILE A 259 22.33 -12.51 8.35
N GLY A 260 22.00 -11.32 7.83
CA GLY A 260 21.08 -11.17 6.71
C GLY A 260 19.72 -11.84 6.94
N SER A 261 19.22 -12.55 5.93
CA SER A 261 17.90 -13.20 5.94
C SER A 261 17.83 -14.52 6.73
N LYS A 262 18.98 -15.05 7.19
CA LYS A 262 19.09 -16.36 7.87
C LYS A 262 18.73 -16.34 9.35
N GLY A 263 18.67 -15.15 9.95
CA GLY A 263 18.31 -14.94 11.35
C GLY A 263 16.92 -14.31 11.50
N GLY A 264 16.28 -14.57 12.64
CA GLY A 264 14.97 -14.01 13.01
C GLY A 264 13.91 -15.10 13.07
N ALA A 265 13.40 -15.37 14.28
CA ALA A 265 12.37 -16.37 14.54
C ALA A 265 10.98 -15.83 14.18
N MET A 266 10.24 -16.57 13.33
CA MET A 266 8.88 -16.18 12.94
C MET A 266 7.84 -16.46 14.04
N LEU A 267 8.22 -17.19 15.08
CA LEU A 267 7.32 -17.64 16.15
C LEU A 267 6.08 -18.35 15.55
N ASN A 268 4.89 -17.98 15.97
CA ASN A 268 3.62 -18.56 15.50
C ASN A 268 3.05 -17.88 14.24
N GLN A 269 3.81 -17.04 13.55
CA GLN A 269 3.29 -16.17 12.49
C GLN A 269 3.25 -16.83 11.11
N SER A 270 4.01 -17.91 10.88
CA SER A 270 4.16 -18.50 9.54
C SER A 270 2.82 -18.90 8.91
N ARG A 271 1.96 -19.56 9.69
CA ARG A 271 0.61 -19.96 9.25
C ARG A 271 -0.27 -18.75 8.89
N LEU A 272 -0.21 -17.67 9.68
CA LEU A 272 -1.00 -16.46 9.45
C LEU A 272 -0.57 -15.76 8.16
N ILE A 273 0.74 -15.65 7.92
CA ILE A 273 1.28 -15.03 6.71
C ILE A 273 0.91 -15.85 5.47
N LEU A 274 1.07 -17.18 5.52
CA LEU A 274 0.68 -18.07 4.43
C LEU A 274 -0.84 -17.99 4.15
N GLN A 275 -1.68 -17.99 5.19
CA GLN A 275 -3.12 -17.82 4.97
C GLN A 275 -3.46 -16.43 4.42
N GLY A 276 -2.83 -15.38 4.95
CA GLY A 276 -3.04 -13.99 4.55
C GLY A 276 -2.78 -13.78 3.06
N ILE A 277 -1.61 -14.19 2.58
CA ILE A 277 -1.26 -14.03 1.16
C ILE A 277 -2.16 -14.87 0.24
N PHE A 278 -2.61 -16.05 0.71
CA PHE A 278 -3.55 -16.88 -0.05
C PHE A 278 -4.93 -16.23 -0.20
N MET A 279 -5.40 -15.53 0.85
CA MET A 279 -6.69 -14.83 0.86
C MET A 279 -6.63 -13.42 0.22
N ALA A 280 -5.43 -12.84 0.10
CA ALA A 280 -5.22 -11.47 -0.33
C ALA A 280 -5.91 -11.11 -1.66
N PRO A 281 -5.82 -11.90 -2.76
CA PRO A 281 -6.48 -11.54 -4.02
C PRO A 281 -7.99 -11.33 -3.89
N ALA A 282 -8.68 -12.20 -3.13
CA ALA A 282 -10.11 -12.10 -2.92
C ALA A 282 -10.47 -10.89 -2.05
N ILE A 283 -9.72 -10.65 -0.97
CA ILE A 283 -9.97 -9.54 -0.04
C ILE A 283 -9.70 -8.18 -0.69
N VAL A 284 -8.62 -8.07 -1.47
CA VAL A 284 -8.34 -6.88 -2.28
C VAL A 284 -9.48 -6.61 -3.27
N ALA A 285 -10.04 -7.65 -3.89
CA ALA A 285 -11.18 -7.51 -4.78
C ALA A 285 -12.41 -6.92 -4.06
N GLU A 286 -12.68 -7.35 -2.83
CA GLU A 286 -13.76 -6.81 -2.00
C GLU A 286 -13.52 -5.34 -1.64
N ALA A 287 -12.30 -4.97 -1.27
CA ALA A 287 -11.91 -3.58 -1.00
C ALA A 287 -12.05 -2.69 -2.25
N VAL A 288 -11.60 -3.15 -3.43
CA VAL A 288 -11.73 -2.40 -4.69
C VAL A 288 -13.19 -2.22 -5.10
N LYS A 289 -14.04 -3.25 -4.95
CA LYS A 289 -15.50 -3.10 -5.16
C LYS A 289 -16.09 -2.07 -4.20
N GLY A 290 -15.65 -2.08 -2.94
CA GLY A 290 -16.05 -1.10 -1.93
C GLY A 290 -15.69 0.33 -2.32
N ALA A 291 -14.46 0.55 -2.78
CA ALA A 291 -13.98 1.83 -3.31
C ALA A 291 -14.79 2.30 -4.52
N LEU A 292 -15.11 1.41 -5.46
CA LEU A 292 -15.95 1.71 -6.63
C LEU A 292 -17.39 2.09 -6.23
N LEU A 293 -17.98 1.36 -5.27
CA LEU A 293 -19.29 1.69 -4.74
C LEU A 293 -19.29 3.07 -4.08
N ALA A 294 -18.28 3.36 -3.25
CA ALA A 294 -18.13 4.66 -2.63
C ALA A 294 -17.99 5.77 -3.69
N ALA A 295 -17.15 5.58 -4.71
CA ALA A 295 -17.00 6.53 -5.80
C ALA A 295 -18.36 6.87 -6.46
N GLU A 296 -19.08 5.86 -6.95
CA GLU A 296 -20.36 6.06 -7.64
C GLU A 296 -21.41 6.70 -6.73
N VAL A 297 -21.58 6.18 -5.50
CA VAL A 297 -22.60 6.67 -4.57
C VAL A 297 -22.34 8.12 -4.17
N LEU A 298 -21.08 8.45 -3.87
CA LEU A 298 -20.71 9.80 -3.42
C LEU A 298 -20.78 10.80 -4.59
N GLU A 299 -20.47 10.41 -5.82
CA GLU A 299 -20.72 11.21 -7.02
C GLU A 299 -22.22 11.46 -7.26
N MET A 300 -23.05 10.43 -7.10
CA MET A 300 -24.51 10.55 -7.27
C MET A 300 -25.16 11.57 -6.32
N ILE A 301 -24.54 11.84 -5.17
CA ILE A 301 -25.02 12.83 -4.18
C ILE A 301 -24.23 14.16 -4.23
N GLY A 302 -23.37 14.34 -5.23
CA GLY A 302 -22.75 15.63 -5.58
C GLY A 302 -21.33 15.86 -5.06
N PHE A 303 -20.66 14.86 -4.50
CA PHE A 303 -19.24 14.96 -4.14
C PHE A 303 -18.33 14.61 -5.32
N LYS A 304 -17.10 15.10 -5.28
CA LYS A 304 -16.07 14.68 -6.24
C LYS A 304 -15.29 13.53 -5.66
N THR A 305 -14.95 12.56 -6.49
CA THR A 305 -14.19 11.39 -6.07
C THR A 305 -13.00 11.18 -7.00
N SER A 306 -11.92 10.60 -6.47
CA SER A 306 -10.78 10.19 -7.30
C SER A 306 -10.15 8.91 -6.73
N PRO A 307 -9.88 7.89 -7.56
CA PRO A 307 -10.24 7.78 -8.97
C PRO A 307 -11.77 7.75 -9.19
N LEU A 308 -12.18 8.07 -10.41
CA LEU A 308 -13.55 7.84 -10.90
C LEU A 308 -13.81 6.34 -11.09
N VAL A 309 -15.06 5.99 -11.40
CA VAL A 309 -15.49 4.60 -11.59
C VAL A 309 -15.04 3.97 -12.90
N ASP A 310 -14.70 4.78 -13.91
CA ASP A 310 -14.22 4.35 -15.23
C ASP A 310 -12.68 4.39 -15.35
N GLU A 311 -12.01 5.08 -14.43
CA GLU A 311 -10.56 5.09 -14.33
C GLU A 311 -10.00 3.74 -13.87
N LYS A 312 -8.82 3.37 -14.39
CA LYS A 312 -8.11 2.15 -13.97
C LYS A 312 -7.74 2.27 -12.49
N ARG A 313 -8.09 1.24 -11.71
CA ARG A 313 -7.61 1.07 -10.34
C ARG A 313 -6.22 0.47 -10.34
N THR A 314 -5.35 0.99 -9.48
CA THR A 314 -3.98 0.48 -9.27
C THR A 314 -3.62 0.40 -7.79
N ASP A 315 -4.43 0.99 -6.92
CA ASP A 315 -4.41 0.79 -5.48
C ASP A 315 -5.86 0.70 -4.94
N ILE A 316 -5.99 0.44 -3.63
CA ILE A 316 -7.30 0.38 -2.95
C ILE A 316 -7.80 1.73 -2.41
N ILE A 317 -7.07 2.83 -2.67
CA ILE A 317 -7.39 4.13 -2.09
C ILE A 317 -8.50 4.81 -2.90
N GLN A 318 -9.52 5.30 -2.20
CA GLN A 318 -10.58 6.14 -2.74
C GLN A 318 -10.57 7.49 -2.04
N THR A 319 -10.33 8.55 -2.81
CA THR A 319 -10.45 9.91 -2.29
C THR A 319 -11.85 10.47 -2.54
N ILE A 320 -12.35 11.24 -1.58
CA ILE A 320 -13.66 11.91 -1.64
C ILE A 320 -13.45 13.36 -1.17
N GLU A 321 -13.69 14.32 -2.07
CA GLU A 321 -13.60 15.76 -1.75
C GLU A 321 -14.95 16.24 -1.19
N PHE A 322 -14.97 16.55 0.10
CA PHE A 322 -16.18 16.99 0.79
C PHE A 322 -16.41 18.51 0.72
N GLY A 323 -15.39 19.29 0.38
CA GLY A 323 -15.46 20.75 0.22
C GLY A 323 -15.65 21.55 1.53
N SER A 324 -15.97 20.89 2.63
CA SER A 324 -16.15 21.47 3.96
C SER A 324 -15.83 20.42 5.05
N PRO A 325 -15.42 20.85 6.26
CA PRO A 325 -15.01 19.93 7.31
C PRO A 325 -16.18 19.10 7.87
N GLU A 326 -17.41 19.63 7.89
CA GLU A 326 -18.58 18.97 8.48
C GLU A 326 -18.91 17.62 7.81
N PRO A 327 -19.09 17.53 6.47
CA PRO A 327 -19.32 16.25 5.80
C PRO A 327 -18.14 15.28 5.89
N LEU A 328 -16.89 15.75 5.89
CA LEU A 328 -15.71 14.92 6.15
C LEU A 328 -15.79 14.27 7.55
N ILE A 329 -16.07 15.09 8.57
CA ILE A 329 -16.16 14.63 9.95
C ILE A 329 -17.31 13.62 10.12
N GLU A 330 -18.47 13.91 9.54
CA GLU A 330 -19.63 13.02 9.57
C GLU A 330 -19.36 11.69 8.86
N PHE A 331 -18.62 11.72 7.74
CA PHE A 331 -18.22 10.52 7.01
C PHE A 331 -17.35 9.61 7.88
N CYS A 332 -16.26 10.13 8.45
CA CYS A 332 -15.39 9.35 9.34
C CYS A 332 -16.13 8.84 10.59
N LYS A 333 -16.96 9.66 11.24
CA LYS A 333 -17.78 9.22 12.38
C LYS A 333 -18.71 8.08 12.01
N THR A 334 -19.34 8.18 10.84
CA THR A 334 -20.23 7.13 10.35
C THR A 334 -19.46 5.85 10.10
N LEU A 335 -18.34 5.90 9.38
CA LEU A 335 -17.51 4.72 9.13
C LEU A 335 -17.05 4.06 10.44
N GLN A 336 -16.63 4.83 11.45
CA GLN A 336 -16.27 4.29 12.77
C GLN A 336 -17.47 3.57 13.42
N SER A 337 -18.67 4.16 13.41
CA SER A 337 -19.86 3.53 14.02
C SER A 337 -20.30 2.23 13.33
N TYR A 338 -19.89 2.02 12.08
CA TYR A 338 -20.13 0.78 11.33
C TYR A 338 -18.93 -0.18 11.39
N SER A 339 -17.87 0.15 12.11
CA SER A 339 -16.71 -0.73 12.27
C SER A 339 -17.00 -1.88 13.26
N PRO A 340 -16.41 -3.07 13.07
CA PRO A 340 -16.63 -4.20 13.98
C PRO A 340 -15.99 -3.99 15.36
N VAL A 341 -14.88 -3.25 15.43
CA VAL A 341 -14.16 -2.92 16.67
C VAL A 341 -14.37 -1.44 16.97
N ASP A 342 -14.49 -1.10 18.25
CA ASP A 342 -14.57 0.29 18.74
C ASP A 342 -15.66 1.17 18.08
N SER A 343 -16.75 0.58 17.61
CA SER A 343 -17.89 1.33 17.04
C SER A 343 -18.60 2.24 18.03
N TYR A 344 -18.41 2.03 19.33
CA TYR A 344 -18.92 2.90 20.39
C TYR A 344 -18.06 4.15 20.60
N LEU A 345 -16.87 4.23 20.01
CA LEU A 345 -16.01 5.40 20.05
C LEU A 345 -16.34 6.34 18.88
N THR A 346 -16.45 7.63 19.17
CA THR A 346 -16.69 8.65 18.14
C THR A 346 -15.37 9.36 17.85
N PRO A 347 -14.85 9.31 16.60
CA PRO A 347 -13.61 9.98 16.27
C PRO A 347 -13.80 11.51 16.29
N ILE A 348 -12.75 12.20 16.70
CA ILE A 348 -12.66 13.66 16.72
C ILE A 348 -11.39 14.11 16.00
N PRO A 349 -11.38 15.32 15.41
CA PRO A 349 -10.17 15.94 14.91
C PRO A 349 -9.08 16.04 15.98
N ASP A 350 -7.89 15.51 15.71
CA ASP A 350 -6.76 15.56 16.63
C ASP A 350 -5.41 15.76 15.92
N GLU A 351 -4.40 16.17 16.68
CA GLU A 351 -3.02 16.29 16.20
C GLU A 351 -2.36 14.91 16.14
N VAL A 352 -1.87 14.53 14.96
CA VAL A 352 -1.18 13.25 14.76
C VAL A 352 0.31 13.52 14.55
N PRO A 353 1.22 12.92 15.33
CA PRO A 353 2.66 13.11 15.16
C PRO A 353 3.11 12.84 13.72
N GLY A 354 3.82 13.79 13.12
CA GLY A 354 4.30 13.71 11.74
C GLY A 354 3.43 14.46 10.70
N TYR A 355 2.29 15.02 11.11
CA TYR A 355 1.40 15.80 10.24
C TYR A 355 1.23 17.24 10.75
N ASP A 356 1.14 18.20 9.82
CA ASP A 356 1.00 19.64 10.14
C ASP A 356 -0.46 20.05 10.43
N ASP A 357 -1.42 19.31 9.87
CA ASP A 357 -2.85 19.55 10.07
C ASP A 357 -3.42 18.59 11.12
N LYS A 358 -4.50 19.00 11.79
CA LYS A 358 -5.35 18.03 12.51
C LYS A 358 -5.91 17.02 11.51
N LEU A 359 -5.95 15.76 11.91
CA LEU A 359 -6.57 14.68 11.15
C LEU A 359 -7.83 14.21 11.87
N ILE A 360 -8.82 13.73 11.11
CA ILE A 360 -9.84 12.83 11.63
C ILE A 360 -9.61 11.44 11.05
N MET A 361 -9.74 10.41 11.87
CA MET A 361 -9.47 9.02 11.49
C MET A 361 -10.58 8.09 11.98
N ALA A 362 -11.01 7.19 11.11
CA ALA A 362 -11.88 6.06 11.42
C ALA A 362 -11.13 4.78 11.08
N GLY A 363 -11.04 3.86 12.03
CA GLY A 363 -10.16 2.69 11.94
C GLY A 363 -10.46 1.64 13.02
N GLY A 364 -11.74 1.27 13.18
CA GLY A 364 -12.16 0.20 14.09
C GLY A 364 -11.85 -1.20 13.55
N SER A 365 -10.55 -1.49 13.39
CA SER A 365 -10.02 -2.71 12.80
C SER A 365 -9.69 -3.79 13.84
N PHE A 366 -9.69 -5.06 13.42
CA PHE A 366 -9.23 -6.18 14.24
C PHE A 366 -7.73 -6.13 14.49
N ILE A 367 -6.95 -5.74 13.47
CA ILE A 367 -5.52 -5.49 13.60
C ILE A 367 -5.31 -3.97 13.65
N GLU A 368 -4.68 -3.48 14.71
CA GLU A 368 -4.45 -2.04 14.91
C GLU A 368 -3.71 -1.44 13.70
N GLY A 369 -4.29 -0.39 13.11
CA GLY A 369 -3.71 0.30 11.95
C GLY A 369 -3.77 -0.48 10.62
N SER A 370 -4.45 -1.62 10.59
CA SER A 370 -4.68 -2.36 9.34
C SER A 370 -5.53 -1.55 8.38
N THR A 371 -5.02 -1.38 7.16
CA THR A 371 -5.66 -0.54 6.13
C THR A 371 -6.17 -1.34 4.93
N ILE A 372 -6.10 -2.67 5.01
CA ILE A 372 -6.93 -3.56 4.19
C ILE A 372 -8.32 -3.77 4.83
N GLU A 373 -8.45 -3.45 6.11
CA GLU A 373 -9.73 -3.29 6.80
C GLU A 373 -10.34 -1.92 6.50
N LEU A 374 -11.67 -1.82 6.56
CA LEU A 374 -12.37 -0.58 6.22
C LEU A 374 -11.95 0.54 7.17
N SER A 375 -11.38 1.59 6.61
CA SER A 375 -10.93 2.77 7.33
C SER A 375 -11.08 4.00 6.44
N ALA A 376 -11.13 5.17 7.07
CA ALA A 376 -11.01 6.43 6.36
C ALA A 376 -10.44 7.53 7.24
N ASP A 377 -9.63 8.37 6.64
CA ASP A 377 -8.98 9.46 7.35
C ASP A 377 -8.74 10.65 6.42
N GLY A 378 -8.59 11.84 6.99
CA GLY A 378 -8.41 13.05 6.19
C GLY A 378 -7.97 14.26 7.02
N PRO A 379 -7.13 15.13 6.45
CA PRO A 379 -6.71 16.35 7.12
C PRO A 379 -7.84 17.39 7.11
N LEU A 380 -7.96 18.15 8.20
CA LEU A 380 -8.94 19.23 8.33
C LEU A 380 -8.45 20.51 7.64
N ARG A 381 -8.15 20.40 6.34
CA ARG A 381 -7.81 21.52 5.44
C ARG A 381 -8.52 21.37 4.10
N ALA A 382 -8.73 22.48 3.40
CA ALA A 382 -9.35 22.47 2.08
C ALA A 382 -8.53 21.61 1.07
N PRO A 383 -9.19 20.82 0.20
CA PRO A 383 -10.64 20.74 -0.03
C PRO A 383 -11.38 19.69 0.84
N TYR A 384 -10.83 19.34 2.02
CA TYR A 384 -11.40 18.40 2.99
C TYR A 384 -11.60 17.01 2.40
N VAL A 385 -10.47 16.42 1.99
CA VAL A 385 -10.45 15.12 1.34
C VAL A 385 -10.39 14.01 2.39
N ALA A 386 -11.32 13.05 2.31
CA ALA A 386 -11.14 11.76 2.95
C ALA A 386 -10.41 10.81 2.02
N TYR A 387 -9.52 10.02 2.59
CA TYR A 387 -8.89 8.86 2.01
C TYR A 387 -9.58 7.66 2.63
N MET A 388 -10.45 7.01 1.86
CA MET A 388 -11.14 5.79 2.26
C MET A 388 -10.42 4.59 1.65
N GLN A 389 -10.23 3.55 2.44
CA GLN A 389 -9.55 2.33 2.00
C GLN A 389 -10.07 1.09 2.71
N GLY A 390 -9.77 -0.05 2.09
CA GLY A 390 -10.00 -1.36 2.68
C GLY A 390 -11.47 -1.78 2.74
N GLY A 391 -11.67 -2.95 3.34
CA GLY A 391 -12.96 -3.62 3.44
C GLY A 391 -12.76 -5.12 3.23
N LEU A 392 -12.73 -5.89 4.32
CA LEU A 392 -12.57 -7.35 4.26
C LEU A 392 -13.74 -8.05 3.57
N ASN A 393 -14.87 -7.36 3.47
CA ASN A 393 -16.10 -7.84 2.85
C ASN A 393 -16.83 -6.65 2.23
N TYR A 394 -17.20 -6.74 0.96
CA TYR A 394 -17.95 -5.69 0.27
C TYR A 394 -19.26 -5.32 0.97
N SER A 395 -19.91 -6.29 1.61
CA SER A 395 -21.16 -6.07 2.37
C SER A 395 -20.94 -5.13 3.55
N HIS A 396 -19.78 -5.20 4.22
CA HIS A 396 -19.44 -4.28 5.32
C HIS A 396 -19.30 -2.85 4.79
N VAL A 397 -18.56 -2.68 3.68
CA VAL A 397 -18.41 -1.37 3.03
C VAL A 397 -19.77 -0.81 2.60
N LYS A 398 -20.61 -1.62 1.96
CA LYS A 398 -21.97 -1.25 1.54
C LYS A 398 -22.84 -0.78 2.70
N LEU A 399 -22.77 -1.45 3.84
CA LEU A 399 -23.49 -1.05 5.05
C LEU A 399 -23.00 0.30 5.57
N ALA A 400 -21.68 0.52 5.64
CA ALA A 400 -21.10 1.78 6.09
C ALA A 400 -21.47 2.96 5.16
N ILE A 401 -21.37 2.78 3.85
CA ILE A 401 -21.78 3.78 2.85
C ILE A 401 -23.28 4.08 2.95
N GLY A 402 -24.12 3.05 3.13
CA GLY A 402 -25.55 3.25 3.37
C GLY A 402 -25.86 3.98 4.68
N GLY A 403 -25.05 3.76 5.72
CA GLY A 403 -25.09 4.53 6.96
C GLY A 403 -24.82 6.01 6.74
N PHE A 404 -23.81 6.34 5.93
CA PHE A 404 -23.49 7.72 5.62
C PHE A 404 -24.64 8.40 4.84
N LEU A 405 -25.21 7.71 3.84
CA LEU A 405 -26.40 8.19 3.13
C LEU A 405 -27.58 8.45 4.09
N ASP A 406 -27.83 7.54 5.03
CA ASP A 406 -28.91 7.69 6.02
C ASP A 406 -28.73 8.93 6.91
N SER A 407 -27.49 9.34 7.18
CA SER A 407 -27.15 10.53 7.95
C SER A 407 -27.14 11.81 7.11
N TYR A 408 -26.59 11.75 5.90
CA TYR A 408 -26.37 12.91 5.03
C TYR A 408 -27.65 13.37 4.30
N LEU A 409 -28.50 12.43 3.86
CA LEU A 409 -29.73 12.73 3.12
C LEU A 409 -30.96 12.99 4.02
N LYS A 410 -30.73 13.28 5.31
CA LYS A 410 -31.78 13.48 6.32
C LYS A 410 -32.86 14.47 5.90
#